data_AF-A0A1Z9PVE3-F1
#
_entry.id   AF-A0A1Z9PVE3-F1
#
_cell.length_a   1.000
_cell.length_b   1.000
_cell.length_c   1.000
_cell.angle_alpha   90.00
_cell.angle_beta   90.00
_cell.angle_gamma   90.00
#
_symmetry.space_group_name_H-M   'P 1'
#
loop_
_entity.id
_entity.type
_entity.pdbx_description
1 polymer ?
#
loop_
_entity_poly.entity_id
_entity_poly.type
_entity_poly.pdbx_seq_one_letter_code
_entity_poly.pdbx_strand_id
1 'polypeptide(L)'
;MDILTSDLITFGKYKGYTLNDVLKDRSYCKWLLEQEWFRNGYEYLYNRINEYKPNTYFIRKNDNQDFLESYEYFNLYKVDEVKINLSNCEKMCYSFYLQQIGLIKDKIYENLENEIDNPYDIKAPTKWLKNFEKEYAIPRKEFKEFLARYDLINIPYIIERIKKEGGIEYKGAKSFLIAKNHSEKQEKWWEEILKNKYGEDLGTQFKFDKCIFDFLNISTNTIFECKLGLKDFNEEQHFKYKLTLKKYRIIYLIGTDGVIDMERKKIYTVNVNYYKNYLQNISSLKNPSYLDKLIENFEVTEIDSISNLFSV
;
A
#
# COMPACT_ATOMS: atom_id res chain seq x y z
N MET A 1 -3.95 18.03 49.21
CA MET A 1 -4.67 18.25 47.94
C MET A 1 -3.91 17.40 46.93
N ASP A 2 -4.33 16.14 46.79
CA ASP A 2 -3.58 15.14 46.02
C ASP A 2 -3.72 15.44 44.53
N ILE A 3 -2.59 15.77 43.90
CA ILE A 3 -2.48 15.88 42.45
C ILE A 3 -2.62 14.45 41.92
N LEU A 4 -3.78 14.14 41.32
CA LEU A 4 -4.05 12.86 40.66
C LEU A 4 -3.01 12.62 39.55
N THR A 5 -1.96 11.90 39.91
CA THR A 5 -0.81 11.49 39.09
C THR A 5 -1.08 10.12 38.45
N SER A 6 -2.27 9.88 37.89
CA SER A 6 -2.52 8.59 37.24
C SER A 6 -2.15 8.65 35.76
N ASP A 7 -0.85 8.56 35.48
CA ASP A 7 -0.37 8.16 34.15
C ASP A 7 -0.86 6.75 33.77
N LEU A 8 -1.56 6.03 34.66
CA LEU A 8 -2.20 4.74 34.39
C LEU A 8 -3.55 4.92 33.70
N ILE A 9 -3.74 4.21 32.59
CA ILE A 9 -4.98 4.19 31.83
C ILE A 9 -5.94 3.16 32.41
N THR A 10 -7.19 3.54 32.66
CA THR A 10 -8.20 2.68 33.31
C THR A 10 -9.27 2.15 32.35
N PHE A 11 -9.18 2.50 31.06
CA PHE A 11 -10.21 2.24 30.05
C PHE A 11 -9.61 1.73 28.73
N GLY A 12 -10.49 1.17 27.88
CA GLY A 12 -10.17 0.85 26.49
C GLY A 12 -9.02 -0.14 26.29
N LYS A 13 -8.41 -0.06 25.09
CA LYS A 13 -7.32 -0.94 24.62
C LYS A 13 -6.11 -0.96 25.55
N TYR A 14 -5.83 0.17 26.22
CA TYR A 14 -4.64 0.38 27.04
C TYR A 14 -4.93 0.30 28.54
N LYS A 15 -6.05 -0.29 28.97
CA LYS A 15 -6.34 -0.47 30.40
C LYS A 15 -5.19 -1.20 31.10
N GLY A 16 -4.65 -0.61 32.16
CA GLY A 16 -3.52 -1.11 32.93
C GLY A 16 -2.13 -0.70 32.40
N TYR A 17 -2.07 0.06 31.29
CA TYR A 17 -0.83 0.59 30.73
C TYR A 17 -0.63 2.06 31.10
N THR A 18 0.57 2.58 30.81
CA THR A 18 0.91 3.99 31.08
C THR A 18 0.53 4.91 29.92
N LEU A 19 0.44 6.21 30.18
CA LEU A 19 0.24 7.24 29.17
C LEU A 19 1.36 7.19 28.11
N ASN A 20 2.60 6.89 28.51
CA ASN A 20 3.70 6.71 27.56
C ASN A 20 3.46 5.56 26.58
N ASP A 21 2.74 4.52 26.97
CA ASP A 21 2.38 3.42 26.06
C ASP A 21 1.27 3.84 25.09
N VAL A 22 0.34 4.68 25.54
CA VAL A 22 -0.72 5.27 24.70
C VAL A 22 -0.14 6.24 23.68
N LEU A 23 0.77 7.14 24.12
CA LEU A 23 1.37 8.17 23.26
C LEU A 23 2.10 7.59 22.04
N LYS A 24 2.50 6.32 22.12
CA LYS A 24 3.12 5.57 21.02
C LYS A 24 2.15 5.15 19.92
N ASP A 25 0.84 5.10 20.19
CA ASP A 25 -0.20 4.77 19.21
C ASP A 25 -0.94 6.04 18.80
N ARG A 26 -0.44 6.70 17.75
CA ARG A 26 -0.98 7.98 17.26
C ARG A 26 -2.39 7.85 16.73
N SER A 27 -2.74 6.72 16.10
CA SER A 27 -4.09 6.47 15.62
C SER A 27 -5.07 6.40 16.79
N TYR A 28 -4.70 5.71 17.86
CA TYR A 28 -5.51 5.64 19.08
C TYR A 28 -5.58 6.99 19.80
N CYS A 29 -4.47 7.73 19.89
CA CYS A 29 -4.45 9.10 20.44
C CYS A 29 -5.41 10.03 19.68
N LYS A 30 -5.39 10.00 18.34
CA LYS A 30 -6.29 10.81 17.51
C LYS A 30 -7.74 10.45 17.76
N TRP A 31 -8.05 9.15 17.76
CA TRP A 31 -9.39 8.65 18.07
C TRP A 31 -9.86 9.12 19.45
N LEU A 32 -9.00 9.05 20.48
CA LEU A 32 -9.32 9.52 21.84
C LEU A 32 -9.69 11.00 21.88
N LEU A 33 -8.94 11.86 21.20
CA LEU A 33 -9.20 13.31 21.17
C LEU A 33 -10.55 13.68 20.53
N GLU A 34 -11.13 12.78 19.72
CA GLU A 34 -12.44 12.93 19.11
C GLU A 34 -13.59 12.47 20.04
N GLN A 35 -13.30 11.83 21.18
CA GLN A 35 -14.33 11.30 22.08
C GLN A 35 -14.74 12.29 23.18
N GLU A 36 -16.04 12.63 23.25
CA GLU A 36 -16.58 13.53 24.29
C GLU A 36 -16.40 13.00 25.71
N TRP A 37 -16.64 11.70 25.91
CA TRP A 37 -16.45 11.06 27.22
C TRP A 37 -15.00 11.13 27.70
N PHE A 38 -14.03 11.09 26.78
CA PHE A 38 -12.61 11.16 27.12
C PHE A 38 -12.22 12.59 27.51
N ARG A 39 -12.66 13.58 26.73
CA ARG A 39 -12.46 15.01 27.03
C ARG A 39 -13.00 15.39 28.41
N ASN A 40 -14.22 14.94 28.74
CA ASN A 40 -14.89 15.33 29.97
C ASN A 40 -14.47 14.49 31.18
N GLY A 41 -14.22 13.19 30.98
CA GLY A 41 -13.92 12.25 32.06
C GLY A 41 -12.43 12.13 32.41
N TYR A 42 -11.53 12.55 31.52
CA TYR A 42 -10.08 12.36 31.65
C TYR A 42 -9.30 13.60 31.20
N GLU A 43 -9.72 14.79 31.64
CA GLU A 43 -9.17 16.09 31.21
C GLU A 43 -7.63 16.16 31.26
N TYR A 44 -7.01 15.67 32.33
CA TYR A 44 -5.54 15.61 32.45
C TYR A 44 -4.91 14.81 31.29
N LEU A 45 -5.38 13.59 31.05
CA LEU A 45 -4.87 12.74 29.97
C LEU A 45 -5.16 13.34 28.59
N TYR A 46 -6.34 13.95 28.42
CA TYR A 46 -6.74 14.64 27.19
C TYR A 46 -5.73 15.76 26.84
N ASN A 47 -5.44 16.64 27.80
CA ASN A 47 -4.50 17.74 27.59
C ASN A 47 -3.10 17.22 27.27
N ARG A 48 -2.64 16.18 27.98
CA ARG A 48 -1.32 15.56 27.73
C ARG A 48 -1.21 14.95 26.33
N ILE A 49 -2.24 14.26 25.86
CA ILE A 49 -2.27 13.70 24.50
C ILE A 49 -2.31 14.81 23.45
N ASN A 50 -3.11 15.85 23.68
CA ASN A 50 -3.29 16.97 22.76
C ASN A 50 -2.01 17.81 22.58
N GLU A 51 -1.25 18.00 23.68
CA GLU A 51 0.00 18.76 23.66
C GLU A 51 1.20 17.94 23.13
N TYR A 52 1.12 16.61 23.13
CA TYR A 52 2.22 15.75 22.73
C TYR A 52 2.44 15.74 21.21
N LYS A 53 3.54 16.37 20.78
CA LYS A 53 4.00 16.47 19.39
C LYS A 53 5.36 15.76 19.20
N PRO A 54 5.38 14.43 19.00
CA PRO A 54 6.61 13.64 19.06
C PRO A 54 7.64 14.00 18.00
N ASN A 55 7.21 14.40 16.80
CA ASN A 55 8.11 14.80 15.72
C ASN A 55 9.01 15.99 16.09
N THR A 56 8.56 16.87 16.99
CA THR A 56 9.34 18.03 17.44
C THR A 56 10.61 17.65 18.21
N TYR A 57 10.69 16.43 18.73
CA TYR A 57 11.91 15.92 19.37
C TYR A 57 13.02 15.59 18.38
N PHE A 58 12.68 15.42 17.10
CA PHE A 58 13.60 15.02 16.04
C PHE A 58 14.00 16.17 15.13
N ILE A 59 13.20 17.24 15.04
CA ILE A 59 13.40 18.34 14.09
C ILE A 59 14.07 19.53 14.78
N ARG A 60 15.16 20.04 14.18
CA ARG A 60 15.75 21.32 14.50
C ARG A 60 15.03 22.40 13.70
N LYS A 61 14.57 23.45 14.39
CA LYS A 61 14.02 24.61 13.70
C LYS A 61 15.17 25.36 13.01
N ASN A 62 14.97 25.65 11.73
CA ASN A 62 15.85 26.51 10.96
C ASN A 62 14.97 27.52 10.21
N ASP A 63 15.11 28.81 10.54
CA ASP A 63 14.29 29.89 9.98
C ASP A 63 14.89 30.48 8.69
N ASN A 64 15.64 29.67 7.94
CA ASN A 64 16.23 30.08 6.68
C ASN A 64 15.17 30.22 5.58
N GLN A 65 15.46 31.01 4.55
CA GLN A 65 14.59 31.19 3.39
C GLN A 65 14.87 30.17 2.28
N ASP A 66 16.08 29.62 2.21
CA ASP A 66 16.42 28.58 1.23
C ASP A 66 15.75 27.24 1.59
N PHE A 67 15.17 26.55 0.61
CA PHE A 67 14.48 25.28 0.84
C PHE A 67 15.42 24.18 1.37
N LEU A 68 16.62 24.01 0.81
CA LEU A 68 17.54 22.95 1.25
C LEU A 68 18.06 23.17 2.67
N GLU A 69 18.09 24.44 3.09
CA GLU A 69 18.48 24.83 4.44
C GLU A 69 17.30 24.81 5.42
N SER A 70 16.08 25.13 4.98
CA SER A 70 14.90 25.25 5.85
C SER A 70 14.02 24.00 5.90
N TYR A 71 14.16 23.08 4.95
CA TYR A 71 13.31 21.87 4.90
C TYR A 71 13.50 21.02 6.15
N GLU A 72 12.40 20.79 6.88
CA GLU A 72 12.41 20.24 8.24
C GLU A 72 13.17 18.91 8.37
N TYR A 73 13.05 18.03 7.36
CA TYR A 73 13.71 16.73 7.40
C TYR A 73 15.20 16.80 7.07
N PHE A 74 15.69 17.86 6.43
CA PHE A 74 17.14 18.08 6.28
C PHE A 74 17.79 18.64 7.55
N ASN A 75 16.98 18.95 8.56
CA ASN A 75 17.39 19.54 9.82
C ASN A 75 17.04 18.61 11.00
N LEU A 76 17.27 17.30 10.87
CA LEU A 76 17.02 16.34 11.94
C LEU A 76 18.18 16.32 12.96
N TYR A 77 17.87 16.10 14.24
CA TYR A 77 18.86 15.81 15.26
C TYR A 77 19.58 14.48 14.96
N LYS A 78 20.85 14.37 15.37
CA LYS A 78 21.53 13.07 15.40
C LYS A 78 20.92 12.20 16.49
N VAL A 79 21.12 10.89 16.38
CA VAL A 79 20.54 9.89 17.30
C VAL A 79 20.84 10.17 18.77
N ASP A 80 22.04 10.68 19.06
CA ASP A 80 22.55 11.03 20.38
C ASP A 80 22.05 12.39 20.92
N GLU A 81 21.44 13.21 20.07
CA GLU A 81 20.95 14.55 20.42
C GLU A 81 19.43 14.62 20.62
N VAL A 82 18.70 13.57 20.25
CA VAL A 82 17.25 13.50 20.42
C VAL A 82 16.90 13.49 21.92
N LYS A 83 15.96 14.34 22.33
CA LYS A 83 15.59 14.52 23.75
C LYS A 83 14.73 13.39 24.33
N ILE A 84 14.32 12.42 23.52
CA ILE A 84 13.50 11.29 23.95
C ILE A 84 14.34 10.02 24.05
N ASN A 85 13.98 9.19 25.02
CA ASN A 85 14.62 7.89 25.19
C ASN A 85 14.14 6.92 24.12
N LEU A 86 15.04 6.59 23.20
CA LEU A 86 14.85 5.55 22.18
C LEU A 86 15.45 4.23 22.67
N SER A 87 14.73 3.13 22.49
CA SER A 87 15.30 1.79 22.63
C SER A 87 16.39 1.52 21.59
N ASN A 88 17.22 0.48 21.77
CA ASN A 88 18.27 0.14 20.81
C ASN A 88 17.71 -0.11 19.40
N CYS A 89 16.56 -0.78 19.31
CA CYS A 89 15.87 -1.01 18.03
C CYS A 89 15.42 0.33 17.40
N GLU A 90 14.84 1.24 18.18
CA GLU A 90 14.40 2.55 17.68
C GLU A 90 15.57 3.45 17.28
N LYS A 91 16.70 3.37 17.98
CA LYS A 91 17.95 4.04 17.58
C LYS A 91 18.42 3.54 16.22
N MET A 92 18.42 2.23 15.99
CA MET A 92 18.76 1.64 14.68
C MET A 92 17.79 2.10 13.57
N CYS A 93 16.48 2.08 13.84
CA CYS A 93 15.49 2.63 12.92
C CYS A 93 15.78 4.10 12.59
N TYR A 94 16.07 4.91 13.61
CA TYR A 94 16.33 6.34 13.42
C TYR A 94 17.64 6.60 12.67
N SER A 95 18.72 5.89 12.99
CA SER A 95 19.99 5.96 12.27
C SER A 95 19.81 5.67 10.79
N PHE A 96 19.09 4.61 10.46
CA PHE A 96 18.79 4.27 9.07
C PHE A 96 17.92 5.33 8.39
N TYR A 97 16.93 5.88 9.11
CA TYR A 97 16.11 6.98 8.60
C TYR A 97 16.97 8.21 8.26
N LEU A 98 17.85 8.64 9.17
CA LEU A 98 18.79 9.74 8.93
C LEU A 98 19.68 9.49 7.72
N GLN A 99 20.19 8.26 7.56
CA GLN A 99 20.99 7.88 6.40
C GLN A 99 20.21 8.04 5.09
N GLN A 100 18.96 7.58 5.02
CA GLN A 100 18.13 7.73 3.82
C GLN A 100 17.88 9.20 3.49
N ILE A 101 17.65 10.04 4.51
CA ILE A 101 17.48 11.48 4.32
C ILE A 101 18.76 12.15 3.84
N GLY A 102 19.91 11.77 4.38
CA GLY A 102 21.22 12.23 3.93
C GLY A 102 21.45 11.93 2.45
N LEU A 103 21.23 10.67 2.04
CA LEU A 103 21.35 10.26 0.63
C LEU A 103 20.45 11.06 -0.32
N ILE A 104 19.25 11.42 0.16
CA ILE A 104 18.32 12.26 -0.59
C ILE A 104 18.87 13.68 -0.76
N LYS A 105 19.38 14.27 0.33
CA LYS A 105 19.96 15.62 0.32
C LYS A 105 21.20 15.67 -0.57
N ASP A 106 22.10 14.71 -0.41
CA ASP A 106 23.34 14.60 -1.19
C ASP A 106 23.03 14.48 -2.69
N LYS A 107 21.97 13.74 -3.06
CA LYS A 107 21.59 13.61 -4.47
C LYS A 107 21.11 14.93 -5.07
N ILE A 108 20.46 15.79 -4.29
CA ILE A 108 20.05 17.11 -4.77
C ILE A 108 21.28 18.01 -4.97
N TYR A 109 22.23 17.99 -4.04
CA TYR A 109 23.50 18.72 -4.21
C TYR A 109 24.29 18.22 -5.42
N GLU A 110 24.38 16.91 -5.62
CA GLU A 110 25.02 16.33 -6.81
C GLU A 110 24.33 16.81 -8.10
N ASN A 111 23.00 16.88 -8.12
CA ASN A 111 22.26 17.39 -9.27
C ASN A 111 22.52 18.88 -9.51
N LEU A 112 22.66 19.69 -8.45
CA LEU A 112 23.01 21.11 -8.53
C LEU A 112 24.43 21.31 -9.08
N GLU A 113 25.41 20.56 -8.56
CA GLU A 113 26.82 20.61 -8.99
C GLU A 113 26.99 20.21 -10.46
N ASN A 114 26.16 19.28 -10.95
CA ASN A 114 26.14 18.84 -12.34
C ASN A 114 25.23 19.67 -13.25
N GLU A 115 24.71 20.80 -12.78
CA GLU A 115 23.84 21.72 -13.54
C GLU A 115 22.62 21.00 -14.18
N ILE A 116 22.04 20.03 -13.48
CA ILE A 116 20.83 19.35 -13.96
C ILE A 116 19.65 20.33 -13.93
N ASP A 117 18.94 20.40 -15.06
CA ASP A 117 17.81 21.31 -15.33
C ASP A 117 16.80 21.42 -14.17
N ASN A 118 16.50 20.29 -13.51
CA ASN A 118 15.71 20.27 -12.27
C ASN A 118 16.41 19.44 -11.18
N PRO A 119 17.05 20.07 -10.20
CA PRO A 119 17.82 19.36 -9.18
C PRO A 119 16.95 18.52 -8.23
N TYR A 120 15.65 18.84 -8.16
CA TYR A 120 14.67 18.14 -7.33
C TYR A 120 14.08 16.89 -8.00
N ASP A 121 14.42 16.60 -9.26
CA ASP A 121 13.99 15.36 -9.94
C ASP A 121 14.79 14.13 -9.48
N ILE A 122 14.64 13.79 -8.20
CA ILE A 122 15.30 12.65 -7.58
C ILE A 122 14.42 11.40 -7.62
N LYS A 123 15.02 10.23 -7.81
CA LYS A 123 14.26 8.97 -7.78
C LYS A 123 14.04 8.53 -6.34
N ALA A 124 12.85 8.01 -6.05
CA ALA A 124 12.61 7.37 -4.77
C ALA A 124 13.49 6.12 -4.63
N PRO A 125 14.05 5.87 -3.44
CA PRO A 125 14.90 4.72 -3.23
C PRO A 125 14.11 3.43 -3.45
N THR A 126 14.70 2.48 -4.16
CA THR A 126 14.07 1.17 -4.44
C THR A 126 14.59 0.13 -3.46
N LYS A 127 13.73 -0.80 -3.04
CA LYS A 127 14.08 -1.91 -2.11
C LYS A 127 14.70 -1.48 -0.76
N TRP A 128 14.71 -0.19 -0.41
CA TRP A 128 15.33 0.32 0.82
C TRP A 128 14.81 -0.34 2.10
N LEU A 129 13.51 -0.64 2.21
CA LEU A 129 12.96 -1.41 3.33
C LEU A 129 13.47 -2.87 3.38
N LYS A 130 13.74 -3.48 2.23
CA LYS A 130 14.35 -4.83 2.17
C LYS A 130 15.82 -4.77 2.58
N ASN A 131 16.53 -3.69 2.20
CA ASN A 131 17.91 -3.47 2.60
C ASN A 131 18.01 -3.26 4.11
N PHE A 132 17.12 -2.43 4.68
CA PHE A 132 16.99 -2.26 6.13
C PHE A 132 16.80 -3.60 6.85
N GLU A 133 15.83 -4.41 6.41
CA GLU A 133 15.53 -5.70 7.01
C GLU A 133 16.73 -6.66 6.96
N LYS A 134 17.51 -6.61 5.88
CA LYS A 134 18.73 -7.40 5.72
C LYS A 134 19.88 -6.90 6.60
N GLU A 135 20.10 -5.59 6.66
CA GLU A 135 21.25 -4.97 7.32
C GLU A 135 21.09 -4.95 8.84
N TYR A 136 19.89 -4.64 9.33
CA TYR A 136 19.64 -4.49 10.76
C TYR A 136 18.99 -5.73 11.40
N ALA A 137 18.60 -6.72 10.60
CA ALA A 137 17.82 -7.88 11.05
C ALA A 137 16.52 -7.48 11.80
N ILE A 138 15.99 -6.30 11.50
CA ILE A 138 14.75 -5.77 12.07
C ILE A 138 13.65 -5.89 11.02
N PRO A 139 12.47 -6.48 11.34
CA PRO A 139 11.36 -6.56 10.41
C PRO A 139 10.94 -5.17 9.91
N ARG A 140 10.69 -5.04 8.61
CA ARG A 140 10.19 -3.77 8.01
C ARG A 140 8.91 -3.22 8.64
N LYS A 141 8.12 -4.07 9.32
CA LYS A 141 6.93 -3.67 10.08
C LYS A 141 7.32 -2.80 11.28
N GLU A 142 8.35 -3.19 12.03
CA GLU A 142 8.86 -2.44 13.19
C GLU A 142 9.35 -1.06 12.77
N PHE A 143 10.03 -0.93 11.63
CA PHE A 143 10.46 0.37 11.11
C PHE A 143 9.26 1.28 10.78
N LYS A 144 8.21 0.72 10.16
CA LYS A 144 6.99 1.49 9.87
C LYS A 144 6.27 1.92 11.15
N GLU A 145 6.23 1.04 12.15
CA GLU A 145 5.65 1.35 13.45
C GLU A 145 6.47 2.42 14.19
N PHE A 146 7.80 2.39 14.08
CA PHE A 146 8.67 3.45 14.58
C PHE A 146 8.32 4.81 13.95
N LEU A 147 8.24 4.89 12.61
CA LEU A 147 7.88 6.13 11.94
C LEU A 147 6.51 6.64 12.38
N ALA A 148 5.51 5.75 12.43
CA ALA A 148 4.15 6.10 12.86
C ALA A 148 4.08 6.56 14.32
N ARG A 149 4.82 5.88 15.22
CA ARG A 149 4.91 6.19 16.64
C ARG A 149 5.41 7.60 16.89
N TYR A 150 6.40 8.02 16.12
CA TYR A 150 7.07 9.31 16.29
C TYR A 150 6.61 10.39 15.30
N ASP A 151 5.55 10.11 14.53
CA ASP A 151 5.00 11.01 13.53
C ASP A 151 6.05 11.49 12.51
N LEU A 152 6.97 10.59 12.16
CA LEU A 152 7.98 10.79 11.12
C LEU A 152 7.41 10.36 9.77
N ILE A 153 7.65 11.16 8.74
CA ILE A 153 7.10 10.91 7.41
C ILE A 153 7.88 9.78 6.72
N ASN A 154 7.18 8.95 5.95
CA ASN A 154 7.82 7.89 5.18
C ASN A 154 8.62 8.47 4.00
N ILE A 155 9.77 7.86 3.69
CA ILE A 155 10.70 8.31 2.65
C ILE A 155 10.02 8.65 1.31
N PRO A 156 9.09 7.85 0.75
CA PRO A 156 8.42 8.21 -0.50
C PRO A 156 7.61 9.52 -0.45
N TYR A 157 7.03 9.87 0.70
CA TYR A 157 6.32 11.14 0.87
C TYR A 157 7.27 12.33 1.01
N ILE A 158 8.48 12.09 1.51
CA ILE A 158 9.55 13.11 1.52
C ILE A 158 9.99 13.41 0.09
N ILE A 159 10.18 12.38 -0.73
CA ILE A 159 10.45 12.54 -2.18
C ILE A 159 9.30 13.28 -2.88
N GLU A 160 8.04 12.95 -2.56
CA GLU A 160 6.87 13.68 -3.10
C GLU A 160 6.93 15.17 -2.77
N ARG A 161 7.24 15.53 -1.52
CA ARG A 161 7.36 16.92 -1.09
C ARG A 161 8.52 17.65 -1.78
N ILE A 162 9.69 17.02 -1.89
CA ILE A 162 10.85 17.59 -2.58
C ILE A 162 10.56 17.81 -4.05
N LYS A 163 9.97 16.82 -4.75
CA LYS A 163 9.59 16.97 -6.16
C LYS A 163 8.58 18.09 -6.38
N LYS A 164 7.63 18.24 -5.45
CA LYS A 164 6.66 19.34 -5.49
C LYS A 164 7.32 20.72 -5.41
N GLU A 165 8.40 20.85 -4.63
CA GLU A 165 9.20 22.08 -4.59
C GLU A 165 9.78 22.42 -5.97
N GLY A 166 10.28 21.41 -6.69
CA GLY A 166 10.73 21.54 -8.07
C GLY A 166 9.63 21.59 -9.13
N GLY A 167 8.34 21.71 -8.76
CA GLY A 167 7.22 21.73 -9.71
C GLY A 167 6.89 20.39 -10.37
N ILE A 168 7.40 19.26 -9.84
CA ILE A 168 7.22 17.92 -10.40
C ILE A 168 6.06 17.18 -9.70
N GLU A 169 5.10 16.69 -10.49
CA GLU A 169 4.03 15.83 -9.96
C GLU A 169 4.55 14.40 -9.70
N TYR A 170 4.66 14.00 -8.42
CA TYR A 170 5.05 12.64 -8.06
C TYR A 170 3.85 11.72 -7.81
N LYS A 171 3.59 10.81 -8.76
CA LYS A 171 2.50 9.82 -8.66
C LYS A 171 2.87 8.55 -7.89
N GLY A 172 4.15 8.38 -7.53
CA GLY A 172 4.65 7.14 -6.94
C GLY A 172 4.02 6.79 -5.59
N ALA A 173 3.86 7.75 -4.69
CA ALA A 173 3.22 7.53 -3.38
C ALA A 173 1.72 7.20 -3.49
N LYS A 174 1.07 7.62 -4.58
CA LYS A 174 -0.36 7.39 -4.85
C LYS A 174 -0.61 6.22 -5.80
N SER A 175 0.43 5.61 -6.37
CA SER A 175 0.31 4.53 -7.35
C SER A 175 -0.53 3.35 -6.84
N PHE A 176 -0.35 2.96 -5.58
CA PHE A 176 -1.17 1.93 -4.93
C PHE A 176 -2.64 2.35 -4.81
N LEU A 177 -2.91 3.60 -4.42
CA LEU A 177 -4.28 4.11 -4.31
C LEU A 177 -4.98 4.19 -5.67
N ILE A 178 -4.24 4.57 -6.72
CA ILE A 178 -4.71 4.58 -8.10
C ILE A 178 -5.04 3.15 -8.55
N ALA A 179 -4.13 2.20 -8.35
CA ALA A 179 -4.35 0.80 -8.69
C ALA A 179 -5.55 0.21 -7.93
N LYS A 180 -5.68 0.52 -6.63
CA LYS A 180 -6.83 0.11 -5.81
C LYS A 180 -8.15 0.66 -6.36
N ASN A 181 -8.21 1.96 -6.67
CA ASN A 181 -9.41 2.59 -7.22
C ASN A 181 -9.77 2.00 -8.60
N HIS A 182 -8.78 1.69 -9.44
CA HIS A 182 -9.03 0.99 -10.70
C HIS A 182 -9.59 -0.42 -10.49
N SER A 183 -9.05 -1.18 -9.52
CA SER A 183 -9.56 -2.52 -9.16
C SER A 183 -11.01 -2.45 -8.68
N GLU A 184 -11.30 -1.54 -7.74
CA GLU A 184 -12.66 -1.37 -7.19
C GLU A 184 -13.68 -0.99 -8.27
N LYS A 185 -13.29 -0.12 -9.21
CA LYS A 185 -14.14 0.24 -10.37
C LYS A 185 -14.36 -0.94 -11.31
N GLN A 186 -13.32 -1.72 -11.59
CA GLN A 186 -13.40 -2.92 -12.43
C GLN A 186 -14.30 -3.97 -11.78
N GLU A 187 -14.08 -4.28 -10.50
CA GLU A 187 -14.89 -5.24 -9.74
C GLU A 187 -16.36 -4.84 -9.76
N LYS A 188 -16.68 -3.56 -9.49
CA LYS A 188 -18.05 -3.07 -9.54
C LYS A 188 -18.69 -3.25 -10.93
N TRP A 189 -17.95 -2.96 -12.00
CA TRP A 189 -18.44 -3.14 -13.37
C TRP A 189 -18.74 -4.61 -13.68
N TRP A 190 -17.87 -5.53 -13.27
CA TRP A 190 -18.10 -6.96 -13.43
C TRP A 190 -19.23 -7.48 -12.55
N GLU A 191 -19.36 -6.97 -11.32
CA GLU A 191 -20.45 -7.30 -10.41
C GLU A 191 -21.81 -7.02 -11.06
N GLU A 192 -21.98 -5.86 -11.70
CA GLU A 192 -23.22 -5.51 -12.40
C GLU A 192 -23.54 -6.52 -13.53
N ILE A 193 -22.56 -6.88 -14.36
CA ILE A 193 -22.74 -7.84 -15.45
C ILE A 193 -23.08 -9.25 -14.92
N LEU A 194 -22.32 -9.73 -13.94
CA LEU A 194 -22.48 -11.07 -13.39
C LEU A 194 -23.79 -11.18 -12.59
N LYS A 195 -24.19 -10.16 -11.83
CA LYS A 195 -25.48 -10.14 -11.12
C LYS A 195 -26.66 -10.13 -12.07
N ASN A 196 -26.55 -9.44 -13.21
CA ASN A 196 -27.61 -9.48 -14.22
C ASN A 196 -27.83 -10.90 -14.78
N LYS A 197 -26.78 -11.73 -14.85
CA LYS A 197 -26.89 -13.12 -15.30
C LYS A 197 -27.30 -14.09 -14.19
N TYR A 198 -26.63 -14.00 -13.05
CA TYR A 198 -26.67 -15.03 -12.00
C TYR A 198 -27.53 -14.65 -10.80
N GLY A 199 -27.96 -13.38 -10.69
CA GLY A 199 -28.80 -12.91 -9.60
C GLY A 199 -28.18 -13.16 -8.22
N GLU A 200 -28.96 -13.76 -7.33
CA GLU A 200 -28.58 -14.06 -5.95
C GLU A 200 -27.59 -15.23 -5.82
N ASP A 201 -27.38 -16.03 -6.87
CA ASP A 201 -26.41 -17.12 -6.86
C ASP A 201 -24.95 -16.63 -6.88
N LEU A 202 -24.73 -15.32 -7.12
CA LEU A 202 -23.43 -14.70 -7.13
C LEU A 202 -23.08 -14.09 -5.76
N GLY A 203 -22.13 -14.70 -5.06
CA GLY A 203 -21.48 -14.10 -3.90
C GLY A 203 -20.33 -13.17 -4.31
N THR A 204 -20.21 -12.01 -3.65
CA THR A 204 -19.09 -11.07 -3.82
C THR A 204 -18.12 -11.16 -2.64
N GLN A 205 -16.82 -10.98 -2.88
CA GLN A 205 -15.75 -10.96 -1.86
C GLN A 205 -15.82 -12.15 -0.88
N PHE A 206 -16.08 -13.34 -1.40
CA PHE A 206 -16.29 -14.54 -0.59
C PHE A 206 -14.98 -14.99 0.06
N LYS A 207 -14.98 -15.15 1.39
CA LYS A 207 -13.83 -15.65 2.15
C LYS A 207 -14.06 -17.11 2.52
N PHE A 208 -13.12 -17.97 2.14
CA PHE A 208 -13.10 -19.37 2.53
C PHE A 208 -11.67 -19.81 2.81
N ASP A 209 -11.45 -20.38 3.99
CA ASP A 209 -10.12 -20.65 4.54
C ASP A 209 -9.19 -19.42 4.46
N LYS A 210 -8.10 -19.53 3.69
CA LYS A 210 -7.09 -18.47 3.47
C LYS A 210 -7.24 -17.79 2.12
N CYS A 211 -8.36 -18.03 1.42
CA CYS A 211 -8.65 -17.49 0.09
C CYS A 211 -9.77 -16.44 0.18
N ILE A 212 -9.60 -15.38 -0.62
CA ILE A 212 -10.63 -14.36 -0.85
C ILE A 212 -10.87 -14.40 -2.35
N PHE A 213 -12.09 -14.70 -2.75
CA PHE A 213 -12.50 -14.73 -4.15
C PHE A 213 -13.26 -13.46 -4.49
N ASP A 214 -12.99 -12.86 -5.65
CA ASP A 214 -13.70 -11.65 -6.07
C ASP A 214 -15.19 -11.94 -6.26
N PHE A 215 -15.51 -12.99 -7.03
CA PHE A 215 -16.87 -13.51 -7.13
C PHE A 215 -16.92 -15.03 -7.12
N LEU A 216 -17.99 -15.57 -6.53
CA LEU A 216 -18.26 -17.00 -6.47
C LEU A 216 -19.71 -17.26 -6.87
N ASN A 217 -19.91 -18.08 -7.91
CA ASN A 217 -21.21 -18.65 -8.22
C ASN A 217 -21.25 -20.11 -7.74
N ILE A 218 -22.10 -20.36 -6.73
CA ILE A 218 -22.20 -21.68 -6.09
C ILE A 218 -22.94 -22.67 -6.99
N SER A 219 -24.01 -22.25 -7.67
CA SER A 219 -24.86 -23.14 -8.47
C SER A 219 -24.11 -23.76 -9.66
N THR A 220 -23.19 -23.01 -10.26
CA THR A 220 -22.37 -23.45 -11.39
C THR A 220 -20.97 -23.91 -11.02
N ASN A 221 -20.62 -23.88 -9.72
CA ASN A 221 -19.25 -24.08 -9.24
C ASN A 221 -18.23 -23.21 -10.02
N THR A 222 -18.48 -21.90 -10.15
CA THR A 222 -17.60 -20.99 -10.89
C THR A 222 -17.00 -19.94 -9.97
N ILE A 223 -15.67 -19.79 -10.02
CA ILE A 223 -14.95 -18.65 -9.45
C ILE A 223 -14.68 -17.66 -10.56
N PHE A 224 -15.04 -16.40 -10.35
CA PHE A 224 -14.60 -15.30 -11.20
C PHE A 224 -13.56 -14.48 -10.47
N GLU A 225 -12.40 -14.31 -11.09
CA GLU A 225 -11.27 -13.56 -10.52
C GLU A 225 -10.92 -12.38 -11.44
N CYS A 226 -10.93 -11.17 -10.89
CA CYS A 226 -10.61 -9.94 -11.58
C CYS A 226 -9.09 -9.68 -11.61
N LYS A 227 -8.62 -9.21 -12.77
CA LYS A 227 -7.25 -8.71 -12.96
C LYS A 227 -7.29 -7.48 -13.84
N LEU A 228 -6.57 -6.42 -13.45
CA LEU A 228 -6.50 -5.19 -14.24
C LEU A 228 -5.89 -5.44 -15.63
N GLY A 229 -4.91 -6.34 -15.73
CA GLY A 229 -4.38 -6.84 -16.98
C GLY A 229 -3.73 -8.22 -16.87
N LEU A 230 -3.26 -8.75 -18.00
CA LEU A 230 -2.64 -10.07 -18.11
C LEU A 230 -1.38 -10.23 -17.23
N LYS A 231 -0.67 -9.12 -16.96
CA LYS A 231 0.55 -9.10 -16.15
C LYS A 231 0.30 -9.14 -14.64
N ASP A 232 -0.93 -8.92 -14.19
CA ASP A 232 -1.27 -8.83 -12.76
C ASP A 232 -1.58 -10.20 -12.13
N PHE A 233 -1.35 -11.29 -12.88
CA PHE A 233 -1.62 -12.65 -12.43
C PHE A 233 -0.68 -13.08 -11.30
N ASN A 234 -1.25 -13.74 -10.29
CA ASN A 234 -0.51 -14.32 -9.17
C ASN A 234 -0.59 -15.85 -9.20
N GLU A 235 0.54 -16.50 -9.45
CA GLU A 235 0.66 -17.96 -9.52
C GLU A 235 0.32 -18.66 -8.19
N GLU A 236 0.80 -18.13 -7.06
CA GLU A 236 0.47 -18.69 -5.75
C GLU A 236 -1.04 -18.64 -5.46
N GLN A 237 -1.70 -17.57 -5.90
CA GLN A 237 -3.15 -17.40 -5.75
C GLN A 237 -3.92 -18.44 -6.60
N HIS A 238 -3.53 -18.63 -7.85
CA HIS A 238 -4.13 -19.66 -8.72
C HIS A 238 -3.99 -21.07 -8.13
N PHE A 239 -2.81 -21.42 -7.62
CA PHE A 239 -2.60 -22.72 -6.97
C PHE A 239 -3.45 -22.89 -5.72
N LYS A 240 -3.55 -21.84 -4.88
CA LYS A 240 -4.42 -21.86 -3.70
C LYS A 240 -5.87 -22.13 -4.06
N TYR A 241 -6.37 -21.51 -5.12
CA TYR A 241 -7.76 -21.72 -5.56
C TYR A 241 -8.01 -23.15 -6.03
N LYS A 242 -7.12 -23.69 -6.88
CA LYS A 242 -7.22 -25.09 -7.34
C LYS A 242 -7.17 -26.10 -6.19
N LEU A 243 -6.36 -25.83 -5.16
CA LEU A 243 -6.26 -26.70 -3.99
C LEU A 243 -7.50 -26.62 -3.10
N THR A 244 -8.03 -25.42 -2.89
CA THR A 244 -9.13 -25.14 -1.95
C THR A 244 -10.48 -25.57 -2.52
N LEU A 245 -10.73 -25.29 -3.81
CA LEU A 245 -12.01 -25.54 -4.47
C LEU A 245 -11.81 -26.39 -5.73
N LYS A 246 -11.32 -27.62 -5.57
CA LYS A 246 -11.02 -28.56 -6.67
C LYS A 246 -12.16 -28.75 -7.69
N LYS A 247 -13.41 -28.57 -7.26
CA LYS A 247 -14.61 -28.74 -8.09
C LYS A 247 -15.02 -27.47 -8.85
N TYR A 248 -14.42 -26.33 -8.52
CA TYR A 248 -14.79 -25.06 -9.13
C TYR A 248 -13.91 -24.79 -10.35
N ARG A 249 -14.55 -24.38 -11.44
CA ARG A 249 -13.84 -23.83 -12.59
C ARG A 249 -13.50 -22.36 -12.31
N ILE A 250 -12.41 -21.89 -12.91
CA ILE A 250 -11.92 -20.53 -12.73
C ILE A 250 -12.06 -19.79 -14.06
N ILE A 251 -12.72 -18.63 -14.02
CA ILE A 251 -12.82 -17.69 -15.12
C ILE A 251 -12.09 -16.41 -14.71
N TYR A 252 -11.10 -15.99 -15.48
CA TYR A 252 -10.41 -14.72 -15.24
C TYR A 252 -11.08 -13.59 -16.02
N LEU A 253 -11.33 -12.49 -15.34
CA LEU A 253 -11.95 -11.28 -15.86
C LEU A 253 -10.86 -10.21 -16.01
N ILE A 254 -10.42 -9.96 -17.23
CA ILE A 254 -9.28 -9.11 -17.55
C ILE A 254 -9.76 -7.75 -18.04
N GLY A 255 -9.32 -6.69 -17.36
CA GLY A 255 -9.81 -5.33 -17.62
C GLY A 255 -11.34 -5.28 -17.63
N THR A 256 -11.90 -4.59 -18.62
CA THR A 256 -13.34 -4.60 -18.93
C THR A 256 -13.60 -5.16 -20.33
N ASP A 257 -12.63 -5.89 -20.89
CA ASP A 257 -12.60 -6.24 -22.31
C ASP A 257 -12.23 -7.70 -22.61
N GLY A 258 -11.87 -8.49 -21.59
CA GLY A 258 -11.43 -9.87 -21.78
C GLY A 258 -11.94 -10.83 -20.71
N VAL A 259 -12.24 -12.05 -21.14
CA VAL A 259 -12.64 -13.18 -20.29
C VAL A 259 -11.83 -14.40 -20.68
N ILE A 260 -11.06 -14.94 -19.76
CA ILE A 260 -10.29 -16.17 -19.96
C ILE A 260 -11.04 -17.32 -19.27
N ASP A 261 -11.58 -18.22 -20.07
CA ASP A 261 -12.16 -19.46 -19.59
C ASP A 261 -11.06 -20.54 -19.58
N MET A 262 -10.57 -20.86 -18.38
CA MET A 262 -9.47 -21.80 -18.20
C MET A 262 -9.82 -23.23 -18.58
N GLU A 263 -11.10 -23.60 -18.49
CA GLU A 263 -11.58 -24.95 -18.77
C GLU A 263 -11.78 -25.13 -20.28
N ARG A 264 -12.41 -24.15 -20.94
CA ARG A 264 -12.61 -24.16 -22.40
C ARG A 264 -11.36 -23.82 -23.18
N LYS A 265 -10.31 -23.30 -22.52
CA LYS A 265 -9.08 -22.79 -23.14
C LYS A 265 -9.37 -21.70 -24.18
N LYS A 266 -10.29 -20.79 -23.83
CA LYS A 266 -10.72 -19.69 -24.70
C LYS A 266 -10.54 -18.34 -24.02
N ILE A 267 -10.16 -17.35 -24.82
CA ILE A 267 -10.15 -15.94 -24.46
C ILE A 267 -11.25 -15.26 -25.26
N TYR A 268 -12.32 -14.82 -24.61
CA TYR A 268 -13.36 -14.03 -25.22
C TYR A 268 -13.04 -12.55 -25.03
N THR A 269 -13.08 -11.75 -26.10
CA THR A 269 -12.70 -10.33 -26.01
C THR A 269 -13.35 -9.46 -27.07
N VAL A 270 -13.55 -8.18 -26.75
CA VAL A 270 -13.89 -7.12 -27.72
C VAL A 270 -12.64 -6.55 -28.42
N ASN A 271 -11.43 -6.97 -28.03
CA ASN A 271 -10.16 -6.47 -28.54
C ASN A 271 -9.27 -7.62 -29.02
N VAL A 272 -9.71 -8.32 -30.07
CA VAL A 272 -9.07 -9.55 -30.58
C VAL A 272 -7.59 -9.35 -30.93
N ASN A 273 -7.23 -8.19 -31.48
CA ASN A 273 -5.86 -7.89 -31.90
C ASN A 273 -4.91 -7.77 -30.72
N TYR A 274 -5.33 -7.15 -29.62
CA TYR A 274 -4.51 -7.05 -28.41
C TYR A 274 -4.15 -8.44 -27.87
N TYR A 275 -5.13 -9.32 -27.68
CA TYR A 275 -4.90 -10.65 -27.12
C TYR A 275 -4.14 -11.56 -28.09
N LYS A 276 -4.43 -11.53 -29.40
CA LYS A 276 -3.65 -12.29 -30.40
C LYS A 276 -2.18 -11.86 -30.43
N ASN A 277 -1.93 -10.54 -30.46
CA ASN A 277 -0.57 -10.01 -30.42
C ASN A 277 0.13 -10.38 -29.11
N TYR A 278 -0.58 -10.35 -27.98
CA TYR A 278 -0.02 -10.79 -26.70
C TYR A 278 0.44 -12.24 -26.76
N LEU A 279 -0.45 -13.16 -27.19
CA LEU A 279 -0.14 -14.60 -27.26
C LEU A 279 1.01 -14.91 -28.22
N GLN A 280 1.05 -14.29 -29.39
CA GLN A 280 2.15 -14.46 -30.35
C GLN A 280 3.51 -14.07 -29.76
N ASN A 281 3.52 -13.01 -28.94
CA ASN A 281 4.73 -12.50 -28.32
C ASN A 281 5.20 -13.31 -27.10
N ILE A 282 4.38 -14.22 -26.55
CA ILE A 282 4.76 -15.06 -25.39
C ILE A 282 6.05 -15.85 -25.68
N SER A 283 6.15 -16.43 -26.87
CA SER A 283 7.32 -17.20 -27.33
C SER A 283 8.63 -16.40 -27.31
N SER A 284 8.53 -15.07 -27.41
CA SER A 284 9.68 -14.15 -27.46
C SER A 284 9.99 -13.53 -26.09
N LEU A 285 9.22 -13.85 -25.04
CA LEU A 285 9.46 -13.34 -23.69
C LEU A 285 10.70 -14.01 -23.09
N LYS A 286 11.63 -13.21 -22.57
CA LYS A 286 12.82 -13.71 -21.87
C LYS A 286 12.47 -14.53 -20.62
N ASN A 287 11.40 -14.16 -19.93
CA ASN A 287 10.90 -14.79 -18.70
C ASN A 287 9.36 -14.82 -18.73
N PRO A 288 8.72 -15.77 -19.44
CA PRO A 288 7.27 -15.89 -19.45
C PRO A 288 6.75 -16.29 -18.06
N SER A 289 5.66 -15.67 -17.65
CA SER A 289 4.96 -16.03 -16.40
C SER A 289 4.30 -17.39 -16.51
N TYR A 290 3.88 -17.95 -15.37
CA TYR A 290 3.11 -19.20 -15.36
C TYR A 290 1.78 -19.08 -16.12
N LEU A 291 1.09 -17.93 -16.03
CA LEU A 291 -0.12 -17.70 -16.81
C LEU A 291 0.19 -17.71 -18.31
N ASP A 292 1.27 -17.04 -18.74
CA ASP A 292 1.63 -17.00 -20.17
C ASP A 292 1.73 -18.41 -20.75
N LYS A 293 2.42 -19.31 -20.03
CA LYS A 293 2.54 -20.73 -20.42
C LYS A 293 1.20 -21.47 -20.40
N LEU A 294 0.30 -21.12 -19.48
CA LEU A 294 -1.02 -21.73 -19.42
C LEU A 294 -1.90 -21.33 -20.61
N ILE A 295 -1.84 -20.06 -21.02
CA ILE A 295 -2.75 -19.50 -22.03
C ILE A 295 -2.16 -19.42 -23.44
N GLU A 296 -0.89 -19.77 -23.63
CA GLU A 296 -0.17 -19.64 -24.91
C GLU A 296 -0.91 -20.29 -26.09
N ASN A 297 -1.63 -21.39 -25.83
CA ASN A 297 -2.36 -22.17 -26.82
C ASN A 297 -3.88 -21.95 -26.75
N PHE A 298 -4.35 -20.88 -26.09
CA PHE A 298 -5.78 -20.60 -26.00
C PHE A 298 -6.29 -19.98 -27.30
N GLU A 299 -7.52 -20.33 -27.65
CA GLU A 299 -8.20 -19.74 -28.80
C GLU A 299 -8.74 -18.35 -28.41
N VAL A 300 -8.42 -17.32 -29.21
CA VAL A 300 -8.98 -15.97 -29.02
C VAL A 300 -10.24 -15.83 -29.86
N THR A 301 -11.38 -15.67 -29.19
CA THR A 301 -12.70 -15.49 -29.80
C THR A 301 -13.13 -14.04 -29.65
N GLU A 302 -13.42 -13.38 -30.77
CA GLU A 302 -13.98 -12.04 -30.78
C GLU A 302 -15.47 -12.10 -30.40
N ILE A 303 -15.90 -11.12 -29.60
CA ILE A 303 -17.30 -10.93 -29.21
C ILE A 303 -17.67 -9.46 -29.37
N ASP A 304 -18.92 -9.18 -29.73
CA ASP A 304 -19.39 -7.81 -29.93
C ASP A 304 -19.47 -7.03 -28.60
N SER A 305 -19.80 -7.74 -27.52
CA SER A 305 -19.92 -7.18 -26.18
C SER A 305 -19.65 -8.25 -25.13
N ILE A 306 -18.89 -7.87 -24.10
CA ILE A 306 -18.65 -8.71 -22.92
C ILE A 306 -19.97 -9.11 -22.27
N SER A 307 -20.94 -8.19 -22.22
CA SER A 307 -22.26 -8.49 -21.65
C SER A 307 -22.90 -9.68 -22.36
N ASN A 308 -22.76 -9.83 -23.68
CA ASN A 308 -23.36 -10.94 -24.45
C ASN A 308 -22.84 -12.32 -24.06
N LEU A 309 -21.61 -12.41 -23.53
CA LEU A 309 -21.08 -13.67 -23.01
C LEU A 309 -21.85 -14.14 -21.76
N PHE A 310 -22.41 -13.16 -21.04
CA PHE A 310 -23.14 -13.37 -19.80
C PHE A 310 -24.66 -13.21 -19.96
N SER A 311 -25.15 -12.52 -20.98
CA SER A 311 -26.56 -12.47 -21.34
C SER A 311 -27.10 -13.87 -21.66
N VAL A 312 -28.40 -14.05 -21.42
CA VAL A 312 -29.16 -15.24 -21.84
C VAL A 312 -29.42 -15.20 -23.33
#